data_AF-A0A8T5Q219-F1
#
_entry.id   AF-A0A8T5Q219-F1
#
_cell.length_a   1.000
_cell.length_b   1.000
_cell.length_c   1.000
_cell.angle_alpha   90.00
_cell.angle_beta   90.00
_cell.angle_gamma   90.00
#
_symmetry.space_group_name_H-M   'P 1'
#
loop_
_entity.id
_entity.type
_entity.pdbx_description
1 polymer ?
#
loop_
_entity_poly.entity_id
_entity_poly.type
_entity_poly.pdbx_seq_one_letter_code
_entity_poly.pdbx_strand_id
1 'polypeptide(L)' 'MKERITITIDKELLNWLDKKIDEKVFANRSHGLEFLIKRRMEGENE' A
#
# COMPACT_ATOMS: atom_id res chain seq x y z
N MET A 1 -12.61 -8.06 -9.57
CA MET A 1 -12.96 -8.36 -8.16
C MET A 1 -11.76 -8.03 -7.28
N LYS A 2 -11.95 -7.62 -6.03
CA LYS A 2 -10.88 -7.42 -5.05
C LYS A 2 -11.02 -8.44 -3.94
N GLU A 3 -9.96 -9.15 -3.64
CA GLU A 3 -9.92 -10.15 -2.55
C GLU A 3 -9.46 -9.48 -1.24
N ARG A 4 -10.05 -9.90 -0.11
CA ARG A 4 -9.60 -9.46 1.22
C ARG A 4 -8.57 -10.44 1.75
N ILE A 5 -7.42 -9.93 2.15
CA ILE A 5 -6.35 -10.71 2.76
C ILE A 5 -6.01 -10.14 4.14
N THR A 6 -5.59 -11.01 5.04
CA THR A 6 -4.96 -10.63 6.32
C THR A 6 -3.45 -10.74 6.16
N ILE A 7 -2.72 -9.69 6.52
CA ILE A 7 -1.25 -9.68 6.42
C ILE A 7 -0.63 -9.29 7.75
N THR A 8 0.57 -9.80 8.01
CA THR A 8 1.45 -9.34 9.07
C THR A 8 2.55 -8.49 8.44
N ILE A 9 2.73 -7.27 8.92
CA ILE A 9 3.74 -6.34 8.43
C ILE A 9 4.40 -5.62 9.60
N ASP A 10 5.60 -5.10 9.38
CA ASP A 10 6.29 -4.30 10.39
C ASP A 10 5.48 -3.06 10.77
N LYS A 11 5.50 -2.75 12.07
CA LYS A 11 4.75 -1.63 12.63
C LYS A 11 5.18 -0.29 12.02
N GLU A 12 6.47 -0.14 11.73
CA GLU A 12 7.00 1.07 11.10
C GLU A 12 6.46 1.26 9.67
N LEU A 13 6.35 0.19 8.89
CA LEU A 13 5.73 0.22 7.56
C LEU A 13 4.25 0.58 7.63
N LEU A 14 3.53 -0.01 8.59
CA LEU A 14 2.12 0.32 8.81
C LEU A 14 1.95 1.81 9.17
N ASN A 15 2.76 2.33 10.09
CA ASN A 15 2.73 3.74 10.49
C ASN A 15 3.05 4.67 9.31
N TRP A 16 4.03 4.31 8.48
CA TRP A 16 4.34 5.07 7.28
C TRP A 16 3.15 5.09 6.31
N LEU A 17 2.49 3.94 6.09
CA LEU A 17 1.32 3.84 5.24
C LEU A 17 0.17 4.70 5.77
N ASP A 18 -0.07 4.68 7.08
CA ASP A 18 -1.10 5.50 7.73
C ASP A 18 -0.82 6.99 7.57
N LYS A 19 0.43 7.43 7.77
CA LYS A 19 0.82 8.82 7.52
C LYS A 19 0.55 9.26 6.08
N LYS A 20 0.74 8.36 5.10
CA LYS A 20 0.43 8.65 3.70
C LYS A 20 -1.08 8.75 3.42
N ILE A 21 -1.91 8.12 4.23
CA ILE A 21 -3.37 8.31 4.18
C ILE A 21 -3.72 9.69 4.74
N ASP A 22 -3.11 10.09 5.87
CA ASP A 22 -3.32 11.41 6.48
C ASP A 22 -2.89 12.56 5.55
N GLU A 23 -1.78 12.37 4.83
CA GLU A 23 -1.29 13.28 3.78
C GLU A 23 -2.16 13.28 2.51
N LYS A 24 -3.25 12.49 2.48
CA LYS A 24 -4.15 12.30 1.34
C LYS A 24 -3.48 11.76 0.07
N VAL A 25 -2.33 11.09 0.22
CA VAL A 25 -1.66 10.38 -0.88
C VAL A 25 -2.42 9.10 -1.20
N PHE A 26 -2.93 8.40 -0.19
CA PHE A 26 -3.74 7.20 -0.36
C PHE A 26 -5.13 7.36 0.24
N ALA A 27 -6.15 6.80 -0.42
CA ALA A 27 -7.52 6.82 0.09
C ALA A 27 -7.71 5.92 1.33
N ASN A 28 -6.96 4.81 1.43
CA ASN A 28 -6.95 3.88 2.56
C ASN A 28 -5.75 2.92 2.44
N ARG A 29 -5.55 2.05 3.45
CA ARG A 29 -4.46 1.07 3.50
C ARG A 29 -4.46 0.11 2.30
N SER A 30 -5.62 -0.40 1.90
CA SER A 30 -5.73 -1.32 0.76
C SER A 30 -5.38 -0.63 -0.56
N HIS A 31 -5.81 0.62 -0.74
CA HIS A 31 -5.45 1.43 -1.91
C HIS A 31 -3.94 1.70 -1.95
N GLY A 32 -3.34 2.10 -0.83
CA GLY A 32 -1.91 2.36 -0.76
C GLY A 32 -1.08 1.10 -1.00
N LEU A 33 -1.45 -0.03 -0.42
CA LEU A 33 -0.78 -1.31 -0.65
C LEU A 33 -0.88 -1.74 -2.11
N GLU A 34 -2.07 -1.70 -2.72
CA GLU A 34 -2.26 -2.04 -4.13
C GLU A 34 -1.46 -1.12 -5.06
N PHE A 35 -1.45 0.19 -4.80
CA PHE A 35 -0.70 1.17 -5.58
C PHE A 35 0.81 0.90 -5.54
N LEU A 36 1.36 0.66 -4.34
CA LEU A 36 2.79 0.40 -4.16
C LEU A 36 3.23 -0.89 -4.84
N ILE A 37 2.43 -1.96 -4.73
CA ILE A 37 2.71 -3.24 -5.40
C ILE A 37 2.67 -3.05 -6.92
N LYS A 38 1.65 -2.39 -7.47
CA LYS A 38 1.54 -2.11 -8.91
C LYS A 38 2.74 -1.31 -9.43
N ARG A 39 3.08 -0.22 -8.74
CA ARG A 39 4.23 0.62 -9.10
C ARG A 39 5.54 -0.18 -9.11
N ARG A 40 5.71 -1.11 -8.15
CA ARG A 40 6.88 -1.98 -8.11
C ARG A 40 6.89 -2.96 -9.29
N MET A 41 5.76 -3.56 -9.62
CA MET A 41 5.64 -4.46 -10.78
C MET A 41 5.90 -3.75 -12.12
N GLU A 42 5.42 -2.51 -12.28
CA GLU A 42 5.66 -1.73 -13.49
C GLU A 42 7.15 -1.42 -13.66
N GLY A 43 7.83 -1.01 -12.58
CA GLY A 43 9.28 -0.76 -12.60
C GLY A 43 10.16 -2.02 -12.64
N GLU A 44 9.59 -3.23 -12.57
CA GLU A 44 10.30 -4.49 -12.81
C GLU A 44 10.19 -4.96 -14.27
N ASN A 45 9.28 -4.36 -15.05
CA ASN A 45 9.10 -4.65 -16.47
C ASN A 45 9.81 -3.64 -17.39
N GLU A 46 10.62 -2.74 -16.82
CA GLU A 46 11.46 -1.75 -17.51
C GLU A 46 12.95 -2.09 -17.30
#